data_AF-A0A7S3KQW6-F1
#
_entry.id   AF-A0A7S3KQW6-F1
#
_cell.length_a   1.000
_cell.length_b   1.000
_cell.length_c   1.000
_cell.angle_alpha   90.00
_cell.angle_beta   90.00
_cell.angle_gamma   90.00
#
_symmetry.space_group_name_H-M   'P 1'
#
loop_
_entity.id
_entity.type
_entity.pdbx_description
1 polymer ?
#
loop_
_entity_poly.entity_id
_entity_poly.type
_entity_poly.pdbx_seq_one_letter_code
_entity_poly.pdbx_strand_id
1 'polypeptide(L)'
;YTQMSNSQTDARYLNNKGNLLRLEEGVRNAKLLIIKGEAEEANKQMFDILHDVKGDFDEAAVELLPAYFILAEANVIMGGVKLKKAEQLLIAAYWNLLKYTSDDNKAAAMDGASSNEVSRYRASLHKTFGRLFTAQERPEEAIKELCQGIYLEC
;
A
#
# COMPACT_ATOMS: atom_id res chain seq x y z
N TYR A 1 -23.43 36.37 -0.02
CA TYR A 1 -22.26 35.50 0.20
C TYR A 1 -22.52 34.77 1.50
N THR A 2 -23.00 33.51 1.54
CA THR A 2 -22.23 32.29 1.25
C THR A 2 -23.21 31.11 1.14
N GLN A 3 -23.41 30.55 -0.06
CA GLN A 3 -24.12 29.26 -0.28
C GLN A 3 -23.47 28.43 -1.40
N MET A 4 -22.13 28.47 -1.51
CA MET A 4 -21.39 27.71 -2.54
C MET A 4 -20.46 26.62 -1.98
N SER A 5 -20.39 26.38 -0.66
CA SER A 5 -19.39 25.45 -0.09
C SER A 5 -19.83 24.00 0.12
N ASN A 6 -21.13 23.68 0.19
CA ASN A 6 -21.57 22.32 0.54
C ASN A 6 -21.56 21.34 -0.66
N SER A 7 -22.00 21.77 -1.86
CA SER A 7 -22.10 20.85 -3.00
C SER A 7 -20.76 20.39 -3.58
N GLN A 8 -19.72 21.23 -3.50
CA GLN A 8 -18.37 20.88 -3.96
C GLN A 8 -17.67 19.89 -3.00
N THR A 9 -17.95 20.01 -1.70
CA THR A 9 -17.42 19.12 -0.67
C THR A 9 -18.06 17.73 -0.79
N ASP A 10 -19.38 17.66 -1.00
CA ASP A 10 -20.11 16.41 -1.19
C ASP A 10 -19.69 15.68 -2.47
N ALA A 11 -19.48 16.40 -3.58
CA ALA A 11 -19.00 15.83 -4.83
C ALA A 11 -17.58 15.25 -4.73
N ARG A 12 -16.66 15.94 -4.02
CA ARG A 12 -15.30 15.45 -3.78
C ARG A 12 -15.29 14.22 -2.87
N TYR A 13 -16.13 14.19 -1.84
CA TYR A 13 -16.29 13.02 -0.96
C TYR A 13 -16.82 11.79 -1.73
N LEU A 14 -17.83 11.98 -2.58
CA LEU A 14 -18.39 10.90 -3.40
C LEU A 14 -17.37 10.38 -4.43
N ASN A 15 -16.60 11.28 -5.04
CA ASN A 15 -15.52 10.91 -5.97
C ASN A 15 -14.43 10.09 -5.28
N ASN A 16 -13.96 10.55 -4.11
CA ASN A 16 -12.94 9.85 -3.33
C ASN A 16 -13.41 8.46 -2.89
N LYS A 17 -14.68 8.33 -2.49
CA LYS A 17 -15.28 7.04 -2.15
C LYS A 17 -15.36 6.10 -3.36
N GLY A 18 -15.72 6.60 -4.54
CA GLY A 18 -15.73 5.83 -5.78
C GLY A 18 -14.33 5.34 -6.17
N ASN A 19 -13.33 6.23 -6.07
CA ASN A 19 -11.94 5.91 -6.38
C ASN A 19 -11.32 4.92 -5.38
N LEU A 20 -11.69 5.01 -4.10
CA LEU A 20 -11.30 4.03 -3.09
C LEU A 20 -11.85 2.64 -3.42
N LEU A 21 -13.13 2.53 -3.78
CA LEU A 21 -13.72 1.24 -4.17
C LEU A 21 -13.04 0.66 -5.41
N ARG A 22 -12.75 1.49 -6.42
CA ARG A 22 -11.99 1.09 -7.61
C ARG A 22 -10.60 0.58 -7.25
N LEU A 23 -9.92 1.26 -6.31
CA LEU A 23 -8.60 0.86 -5.83
C LEU A 23 -8.66 -0.49 -5.10
N GLU A 24 -9.61 -0.67 -4.18
CA GLU A 24 -9.79 -1.91 -3.42
C GLU A 24 -10.15 -3.11 -4.33
N GLU A 25 -10.98 -2.89 -5.34
CA GLU A 25 -11.27 -3.89 -6.37
C GLU A 25 -10.03 -4.21 -7.21
N GLY A 26 -9.29 -3.19 -7.64
CA GLY A 26 -8.02 -3.36 -8.35
C GLY A 26 -7.01 -4.18 -7.56
N VAL A 27 -6.87 -3.92 -6.26
CA VAL A 27 -6.01 -4.68 -5.35
C VAL A 27 -6.46 -6.14 -5.27
N ARG A 28 -7.75 -6.42 -5.13
CA ARG A 28 -8.27 -7.79 -5.10
C ARG A 28 -7.99 -8.53 -6.42
N ASN A 29 -8.22 -7.89 -7.56
CA ASN A 29 -7.99 -8.49 -8.87
C ASN A 29 -6.49 -8.74 -9.12
N ALA A 30 -5.64 -7.78 -8.76
CA ALA A 30 -4.19 -7.92 -8.90
C ALA A 30 -3.63 -9.04 -8.01
N LYS A 31 -4.18 -9.25 -6.79
CA LYS A 31 -3.84 -10.43 -5.97
C LYS A 31 -4.17 -11.74 -6.68
N LEU A 32 -5.33 -11.83 -7.33
CA LEU A 32 -5.72 -13.03 -8.08
C LEU A 32 -4.79 -13.28 -9.27
N LEU A 33 -4.37 -12.22 -9.97
CA LEU A 33 -3.39 -12.31 -11.07
C LEU A 33 -2.03 -12.80 -10.57
N ILE A 34 -1.54 -12.27 -9.45
CA ILE A 34 -0.30 -12.73 -8.80
C ILE A 34 -0.38 -14.23 -8.47
N ILE A 35 -1.50 -14.69 -7.89
CA ILE A 35 -1.71 -16.10 -7.56
C ILE A 35 -1.69 -16.99 -8.81
N LYS A 36 -2.16 -16.48 -9.95
CA LYS A 36 -2.12 -17.18 -11.25
C LYS A 36 -0.74 -17.15 -11.93
N GLY A 37 0.23 -16.43 -11.37
CA GLY A 37 1.55 -16.23 -11.97
C GLY A 37 1.60 -15.09 -12.99
N GLU A 38 0.53 -14.31 -13.14
CA GLU A 38 0.41 -13.19 -14.09
C GLU A 38 0.90 -11.88 -13.45
N ALA A 39 2.12 -11.89 -12.91
CA ALA A 39 2.65 -10.76 -12.13
C ALA A 39 2.85 -9.47 -12.95
N GLU A 40 3.18 -9.58 -14.24
CA GLU A 40 3.34 -8.42 -15.13
C GLU A 40 2.00 -7.71 -15.38
N GLU A 41 0.94 -8.49 -15.63
CA GLU A 41 -0.41 -7.94 -15.81
C GLU A 41 -0.95 -7.35 -14.51
N ALA A 42 -0.71 -8.00 -13.37
CA ALA A 42 -1.02 -7.45 -12.05
C ALA A 42 -0.32 -6.10 -11.83
N ASN A 43 0.94 -5.99 -12.22
CA ASN A 43 1.72 -4.76 -12.10
C ASN A 43 1.14 -3.63 -12.93
N LYS A 44 0.84 -3.92 -14.21
CA LYS A 44 0.28 -2.95 -15.15
C LYS A 44 -1.08 -2.44 -14.69
N GLN A 45 -2.02 -3.34 -14.40
CA GLN A 45 -3.36 -2.94 -13.96
C GLN A 45 -3.32 -2.11 -12.68
N MET A 46 -2.53 -2.53 -11.70
CA MET A 46 -2.43 -1.79 -10.44
C MET A 46 -1.75 -0.43 -10.62
N PHE A 47 -0.77 -0.34 -11.52
CA PHE A 47 -0.09 0.92 -11.83
C PHE A 47 -1.05 1.93 -12.48
N ASP A 48 -1.82 1.50 -13.47
CA ASP A 48 -2.80 2.34 -14.16
C ASP A 48 -3.85 2.86 -13.19
N ILE A 49 -4.42 1.98 -12.36
CA ILE A 49 -5.40 2.38 -11.33
C ILE A 49 -4.78 3.34 -10.32
N LEU A 50 -3.57 3.04 -9.80
CA LEU A 50 -2.92 3.90 -8.82
C LEU A 50 -2.60 5.28 -9.41
N HIS A 51 -2.12 5.33 -10.66
CA HIS A 51 -1.82 6.58 -11.34
C HIS A 51 -3.06 7.45 -11.54
N ASP A 52 -4.19 6.84 -11.91
CA ASP A 52 -5.47 7.54 -12.09
C ASP A 52 -5.98 8.15 -10.79
N VAL A 53 -5.89 7.43 -9.67
CA VAL A 53 -6.53 7.85 -8.42
C VAL A 53 -5.61 8.68 -7.52
N LYS A 54 -4.28 8.58 -7.67
CA LYS A 54 -3.31 9.19 -6.74
C LYS A 54 -3.50 10.71 -6.58
N GLY A 55 -3.98 11.42 -7.60
CA GLY A 55 -4.23 12.86 -7.53
C GLY A 55 -5.38 13.27 -6.59
N ASP A 56 -6.27 12.34 -6.27
CA ASP A 56 -7.45 12.58 -5.43
C ASP A 56 -7.22 12.28 -3.94
N PHE A 57 -6.10 11.65 -3.61
CA PHE A 57 -5.67 11.30 -2.27
C PHE A 57 -4.52 12.19 -1.79
N ASP A 58 -4.44 12.38 -0.48
CA ASP A 58 -3.28 13.04 0.12
C ASP A 58 -2.03 12.18 -0.07
N GLU A 59 -0.86 12.82 -0.13
CA GLU A 59 0.42 12.17 -0.43
C GLU A 59 0.75 11.00 0.54
N ALA A 60 0.27 11.09 1.78
CA ALA A 60 0.45 10.10 2.84
C ALA A 60 -0.80 9.23 3.11
N ALA A 61 -1.76 9.18 2.17
CA ALA A 61 -2.97 8.40 2.32
C ALA A 61 -2.66 6.90 2.55
N VAL A 62 -3.16 6.37 3.67
CA VAL A 62 -2.99 4.97 4.07
C VAL A 62 -3.77 4.04 3.16
N GLU A 63 -4.85 4.55 2.58
CA GLU A 63 -5.70 3.90 1.59
C GLU A 63 -4.92 3.44 0.35
N LEU A 64 -3.79 4.10 0.05
CA LEU A 64 -2.92 3.74 -1.08
C LEU A 64 -1.94 2.61 -0.75
N LEU A 65 -1.70 2.30 0.53
CA LEU A 65 -0.71 1.29 0.95
C LEU A 65 -0.96 -0.09 0.34
N PRO A 66 -2.19 -0.62 0.28
CA PRO A 66 -2.45 -1.90 -0.39
C PRO A 66 -1.95 -1.95 -1.84
N ALA A 67 -2.09 -0.85 -2.59
CA ALA A 67 -1.63 -0.78 -3.98
C ALA A 67 -0.10 -0.77 -4.07
N TYR A 68 0.58 -0.03 -3.18
CA TYR A 68 2.04 -0.06 -3.09
C TYR A 68 2.57 -1.47 -2.81
N PHE A 69 1.92 -2.22 -1.90
CA PHE A 69 2.32 -3.59 -1.59
C PHE A 69 2.15 -4.53 -2.78
N ILE A 70 1.05 -4.45 -3.51
CA ILE A 70 0.82 -5.25 -4.72
C ILE A 70 1.83 -4.94 -5.82
N LEU A 71 2.10 -3.65 -6.06
CA LEU A 71 3.11 -3.25 -7.04
C LEU A 71 4.50 -3.74 -6.63
N ALA A 72 4.84 -3.68 -5.34
CA ALA A 72 6.10 -4.19 -4.83
C ALA A 72 6.19 -5.71 -5.00
N GLU A 73 5.17 -6.46 -4.60
CA GLU A 73 5.10 -7.92 -4.70
C GLU A 73 5.25 -8.39 -6.15
N ALA A 74 4.51 -7.78 -7.08
CA ALA A 74 4.65 -8.08 -8.51
C ALA A 74 6.07 -7.82 -9.03
N ASN A 75 6.69 -6.69 -8.63
CA ASN A 75 8.08 -6.40 -9.00
C ASN A 75 9.10 -7.36 -8.37
N VAL A 76 8.85 -7.87 -7.17
CA VAL A 76 9.67 -8.92 -6.54
C VAL A 76 9.58 -10.22 -7.34
N ILE A 77 8.38 -10.64 -7.73
CA ILE A 77 8.16 -11.86 -8.51
C ILE A 77 8.83 -11.78 -9.88
N MET A 78 8.76 -10.63 -10.55
CA MET A 78 9.42 -10.41 -11.85
C MET A 78 10.96 -10.43 -11.76
N GLY A 79 11.54 -10.10 -10.61
CA GLY A 79 12.98 -10.18 -10.38
C GLY A 79 13.84 -9.23 -11.21
N GLY A 80 15.15 -9.46 -11.21
CA GLY A 80 16.14 -8.70 -11.99
C GLY A 80 16.10 -7.20 -11.72
N VAL A 81 16.02 -6.39 -12.79
CA VAL A 81 16.00 -4.92 -12.70
C VAL A 81 14.77 -4.37 -11.95
N LYS A 82 13.70 -5.17 -11.82
CA LYS A 82 12.45 -4.78 -11.14
C LYS A 82 12.59 -4.78 -9.62
N LEU A 83 13.59 -5.48 -9.06
CA LEU A 83 13.82 -5.52 -7.60
C LEU A 83 14.09 -4.11 -7.02
N LYS A 84 14.82 -3.27 -7.74
CA LYS A 84 15.04 -1.87 -7.34
C LYS A 84 13.74 -1.06 -7.31
N LYS A 85 12.81 -1.37 -8.21
CA LYS A 85 11.50 -0.70 -8.24
C LYS A 85 10.63 -1.17 -7.07
N ALA A 86 10.66 -2.46 -6.73
CA ALA A 86 10.00 -2.98 -5.53
C ALA A 86 10.51 -2.27 -4.27
N GLU A 87 11.82 -2.13 -4.12
CA GLU A 87 12.43 -1.45 -2.98
C GLU A 87 11.96 0.01 -2.85
N GLN A 88 11.93 0.77 -3.95
CA GLN A 88 11.43 2.15 -3.96
C GLN A 88 9.96 2.24 -3.52
N LEU A 89 9.12 1.30 -3.96
CA LEU A 89 7.71 1.26 -3.58
C LEU A 89 7.54 0.94 -2.09
N LEU A 90 8.33 0.03 -1.55
CA LEU A 90 8.29 -0.32 -0.12
C LEU A 90 8.81 0.82 0.77
N ILE A 91 9.85 1.54 0.34
CA ILE A 91 10.32 2.74 1.04
C ILE A 91 9.22 3.82 1.06
N ALA A 92 8.53 4.04 -0.07
CA ALA A 92 7.41 4.98 -0.11
C ALA A 92 6.27 4.56 0.84
N ALA A 93 5.91 3.27 0.85
CA ALA A 93 4.91 2.72 1.77
C ALA A 93 5.32 2.90 3.25
N TYR A 94 6.60 2.68 3.58
CA TYR A 94 7.14 2.91 4.92
C TYR A 94 6.99 4.37 5.36
N TRP A 95 7.35 5.32 4.50
CA TRP A 95 7.20 6.75 4.79
C TRP A 95 5.74 7.16 4.98
N ASN A 96 4.83 6.63 4.16
CA ASN A 96 3.40 6.88 4.31
C ASN A 96 2.89 6.37 5.67
N LEU A 97 3.29 5.16 6.06
CA LEU A 97 2.93 4.59 7.35
C LEU A 97 3.53 5.36 8.54
N LEU A 98 4.78 5.82 8.41
CA LEU A 98 5.43 6.65 9.43
C LEU A 98 4.68 7.98 9.63
N LYS A 99 4.35 8.68 8.53
CA LYS A 99 3.56 9.92 8.55
C LYS A 99 2.16 9.71 9.14
N TYR A 100 1.50 8.60 8.82
CA TYR A 100 0.18 8.31 9.40
C TYR A 100 0.24 8.10 10.92
N THR A 101 1.33 7.50 11.42
CA THR A 101 1.50 7.18 12.85
C THR A 101 2.21 8.27 13.66
N SER A 102 2.54 9.42 13.06
CA SER A 102 3.21 10.52 13.76
C SER A 102 2.26 11.21 14.76
N ASP A 103 2.85 11.87 15.77
CA ASP A 103 2.12 12.47 16.90
C ASP A 103 1.05 13.49 16.48
N ASP A 104 1.25 14.16 15.34
CA ASP A 104 0.29 15.10 14.75
C ASP A 104 -1.01 14.44 14.26
N ASN A 105 -0.99 13.13 13.98
CA ASN A 105 -2.13 12.34 13.48
C ASN A 105 -2.74 11.41 14.55
N LYS A 106 -2.26 11.46 15.80
CA LYS A 106 -2.74 10.61 16.91
C LYS A 106 -4.23 10.73 17.23
N ALA A 107 -4.86 11.86 16.91
CA ALA A 107 -6.30 12.05 17.12
C ALA A 107 -7.17 11.10 16.27
N ALA A 108 -6.68 10.65 15.11
CA ALA A 108 -7.37 9.67 14.25
C ALA A 108 -7.01 8.20 14.61
N ALA A 109 -5.85 7.97 15.21
CA ALA A 109 -5.34 6.64 15.57
C ALA A 109 -5.85 6.09 16.93
N MET A 110 -6.69 6.85 17.64
CA MET A 110 -7.26 6.44 18.94
C MET A 110 -8.44 5.47 18.83
N ASP A 111 -8.90 5.15 17.61
CA ASP A 111 -9.84 4.06 17.41
C ASP A 111 -9.07 2.72 17.36
N GLY A 112 -9.47 1.75 18.18
CA GLY A 112 -8.82 0.43 18.26
C GLY A 112 -8.80 -0.31 16.91
N ALA A 113 -9.74 0.02 16.01
CA ALA A 113 -9.76 -0.45 14.63
C ALA A 113 -8.56 0.07 13.80
N SER A 114 -8.17 1.34 13.95
CA SER A 114 -7.04 1.96 13.24
C SER A 114 -5.69 1.39 13.70
N SER A 115 -5.54 1.11 15.00
CA SER A 115 -4.31 0.49 15.54
C SER A 115 -4.07 -0.92 14.98
N ASN A 116 -5.14 -1.72 14.87
CA ASN A 116 -5.07 -3.06 14.26
C ASN A 116 -4.74 -3.00 12.76
N GLU A 117 -5.30 -2.02 12.04
CA GLU A 117 -5.04 -1.83 10.62
C GLU A 117 -3.58 -1.42 10.35
N VAL A 118 -3.06 -0.46 11.13
CA VAL A 118 -1.64 -0.05 11.09
C VAL A 118 -0.73 -1.25 11.33
N SER A 119 -1.06 -2.09 12.30
CA SER A 119 -0.28 -3.29 12.63
C SER A 119 -0.25 -4.28 11.46
N ARG A 120 -1.39 -4.48 10.78
CA ARG A 120 -1.48 -5.30 9.55
C ARG A 120 -0.66 -4.71 8.40
N TYR A 121 -0.65 -3.38 8.23
CA TYR A 121 0.18 -2.75 7.21
C TYR A 121 1.67 -2.84 7.53
N ARG A 122 2.06 -2.69 8.81
CA ARG A 122 3.45 -2.94 9.24
C ARG A 122 3.85 -4.39 8.98
N ALA A 123 3.00 -5.34 9.34
CA ALA A 123 3.25 -6.75 9.06
C ALA A 123 3.42 -7.03 7.55
N SER A 124 2.52 -6.50 6.73
CA SER A 124 2.56 -6.65 5.26
C SER A 124 3.83 -6.04 4.66
N LEU A 125 4.24 -4.87 5.17
CA LEU A 125 5.48 -4.20 4.76
C LEU A 125 6.70 -5.07 5.06
N HIS A 126 6.85 -5.54 6.30
CA HIS A 126 7.95 -6.40 6.73
C HIS A 126 8.01 -7.70 5.93
N LYS A 127 6.86 -8.35 5.70
CA LYS A 127 6.80 -9.56 4.86
C LYS A 127 7.25 -9.31 3.43
N THR A 128 6.89 -8.17 2.85
CA THR A 128 7.25 -7.85 1.48
C THR A 128 8.72 -7.45 1.36
N PHE A 129 9.30 -6.75 2.35
CA PHE A 129 10.75 -6.55 2.45
C PHE A 129 11.49 -7.88 2.60
N GLY A 130 10.99 -8.80 3.43
CA GLY A 130 11.56 -10.13 3.58
C GLY A 130 11.59 -10.93 2.28
N ARG A 131 10.51 -10.87 1.48
CA ARG A 131 10.46 -11.45 0.14
C ARG A 131 11.42 -10.77 -0.84
N LEU A 132 11.52 -9.44 -0.81
CA LEU A 132 12.48 -8.68 -1.61
C LEU A 132 13.92 -9.10 -1.29
N PHE A 133 14.29 -9.16 -0.02
CA PHE A 133 15.64 -9.55 0.41
C PHE A 133 15.97 -11.00 0.08
N THR A 134 14.96 -11.88 0.12
CA THR A 134 15.11 -13.26 -0.38
C THR A 134 15.45 -13.26 -1.88
N ALA A 135 14.71 -12.48 -2.68
CA ALA A 135 14.95 -12.35 -4.13
C ALA A 135 16.27 -11.63 -4.47
N GLN A 136 16.85 -10.88 -3.53
CA GLN A 136 18.15 -10.23 -3.64
C GLN A 136 19.31 -11.06 -3.07
N GLU A 137 19.08 -12.31 -2.68
CA GLU A 137 20.11 -13.18 -2.07
C GLU A 137 20.70 -12.60 -0.76
N ARG A 138 19.87 -11.89 0.03
CA ARG A 138 20.21 -11.29 1.34
C ARG A 138 19.49 -12.02 2.48
N PRO A 139 19.87 -13.27 2.81
CA PRO A 139 19.09 -14.14 3.70
C PRO A 139 19.01 -13.65 5.15
N GLU A 140 20.07 -13.03 5.68
CA GLU A 140 20.07 -12.53 7.07
C GLU A 140 19.03 -11.42 7.28
N GLU A 141 18.96 -10.49 6.31
CA GLU A 141 18.00 -9.39 6.33
C GLU A 141 16.60 -9.90 6.05
N ALA A 142 16.45 -10.86 5.13
CA ALA A 142 15.17 -11.51 4.86
C ALA A 142 14.58 -12.15 6.11
N ILE A 143 15.38 -12.94 6.85
CA ILE A 143 14.94 -13.61 8.08
C ILE A 143 14.50 -12.59 9.12
N LYS A 144 15.29 -11.52 9.32
CA LYS A 144 14.96 -10.46 10.28
C LYS A 144 13.60 -9.82 9.97
N GLU A 145 13.38 -9.45 8.71
CA GLU A 145 12.13 -8.81 8.28
C GLU A 145 10.93 -9.77 8.35
N LEU A 146 11.10 -11.03 7.93
CA LEU A 146 10.03 -12.02 8.00
C LEU A 146 9.61 -12.31 9.44
N CYS A 147 10.56 -12.45 10.36
CA CYS A 147 10.28 -12.64 11.79
C CYS A 147 9.48 -11.47 12.37
N GLN A 148 9.87 -10.23 12.05
CA GLN A 148 9.15 -9.05 12.48
C GLN A 148 7.72 -9.01 11.90
N GLY A 149 7.58 -9.35 10.62
CA GLY A 149 6.27 -9.41 9.96
C GLY A 149 5.33 -10.44 10.55
N ILE A 150 5.82 -11.62 10.95
CA ILE A 150 5.04 -12.67 11.60
C ILE A 150 4.66 -12.24 13.03
N TYR A 151 5.58 -11.64 13.78
CA TYR A 151 5.32 -11.18 15.15
C TYR A 151 4.18 -10.16 15.22
N LEU A 152 4.07 -9.28 14.22
CA LEU A 152 3.04 -8.22 14.17
C LEU A 152 1.65 -8.70 13.73
N GLU A 153 1.49 -9.94 13.27
CA GLU A 153 0.17 -10.51 12.95
C GLU A 153 -0.48 -11.28 14.10
N CYS A 154 0.33 -11.67 15.10
CA CYS A 154 -0.10 -12.41 16.28
C CYS A 154 -0.58 -11.48 17.39
#